data_AF-A0A9Q0II28-F1
#
_entry.id   AF-A0A9Q0II28-F1
#
_cell.length_a   1.000
_cell.length_b   1.000
_cell.length_c   1.000
_cell.angle_alpha   90.00
_cell.angle_beta   90.00
_cell.angle_gamma   90.00
#
_symmetry.space_group_name_H-M   'P 1'
#
loop_
_entity.id
_entity.type
_entity.pdbx_description
1 polymer ?
#
loop_
_entity_poly.entity_id
_entity_poly.type
_entity_poly.pdbx_seq_one_letter_code
_entity_poly.pdbx_strand_id
1 'polypeptide(L)'
;MSRVRGAYGRNSDAQEYEPTIYYPKRSSDGLHQDFTVQCEKMDIPFLSYLPTEVQLINDAYNLVIDAILGVEADPSNVKEPYAGMLVTLKQVKIPIASVDVPSGWDVDEASKEGINPEVLISLTAPKKCAASFSGKHFLAGRFLPYDIQKKYDLNLPDFPGKHKDVSALVPPVASSHSFTGPEKAEDGL
;
A
#
# COMPACT_ATOMS: atom_id res chain seq x y z
N MET A 1 -1.61 8.43 -6.12
CA MET A 1 -0.67 8.23 -7.25
C MET A 1 0.38 9.34 -7.21
N SER A 2 1.51 9.15 -6.54
CA SER A 2 2.51 10.20 -6.28
C SER A 2 3.73 10.13 -7.21
N ARG A 3 4.12 11.24 -7.86
CA ARG A 3 5.40 11.37 -8.58
C ARG A 3 6.54 11.62 -7.58
N VAL A 4 7.70 11.05 -7.91
CA VAL A 4 8.99 11.33 -7.26
C VAL A 4 9.80 12.27 -8.17
N ARG A 5 9.90 13.54 -7.81
CA ARG A 5 10.92 14.50 -8.26
C ARG A 5 11.11 15.51 -7.13
N GLY A 6 12.34 15.93 -6.88
CA GLY A 6 12.69 16.55 -5.62
C GLY A 6 12.81 18.07 -5.53
N ALA A 7 12.07 18.67 -4.56
CA ALA A 7 12.54 19.71 -3.61
C ALA A 7 11.95 19.62 -2.13
N TYR A 8 12.73 19.75 -1.05
CA TYR A 8 12.43 19.69 0.42
C TYR A 8 13.62 20.28 1.22
N GLY A 9 13.72 21.60 1.15
CA GLY A 9 14.60 22.36 2.02
C GLY A 9 14.17 22.26 3.50
N ARG A 10 14.83 21.37 4.26
CA ARG A 10 15.47 21.62 5.58
C ARG A 10 15.85 20.30 6.28
N ASN A 11 16.67 19.48 5.62
CA ASN A 11 17.72 18.65 6.21
C ASN A 11 18.44 17.98 5.05
N SER A 12 19.77 18.01 5.06
CA SER A 12 20.67 17.84 3.90
C SER A 12 20.72 16.44 3.25
N ASP A 13 19.75 15.55 3.50
CA ASP A 13 19.73 14.17 2.96
C ASP A 13 18.33 13.65 2.56
N ALA A 14 17.29 14.50 2.53
CA ALA A 14 15.95 14.08 2.13
C ALA A 14 15.81 14.05 0.60
N GLN A 15 15.53 12.88 0.01
CA GLN A 15 15.00 12.84 -1.35
C GLN A 15 13.64 13.50 -1.35
N GLU A 16 13.43 14.31 -2.37
CA GLU A 16 12.29 15.17 -2.42
C GLU A 16 11.28 14.67 -3.47
N TYR A 17 9.99 14.80 -3.21
CA TYR A 17 8.90 14.16 -3.96
C TYR A 17 7.77 15.17 -4.22
N GLU A 18 7.10 15.08 -5.37
CA GLU A 18 5.95 15.90 -5.76
C GLU A 18 4.71 15.01 -5.85
N PRO A 19 4.07 14.67 -4.71
CA PRO A 19 2.95 13.77 -4.71
C PRO A 19 1.71 14.44 -5.32
N THR A 20 0.88 13.61 -5.96
CA THR A 20 -0.48 13.97 -6.35
C THR A 20 -1.42 12.90 -5.79
N ILE A 21 -2.59 13.31 -5.31
CA ILE A 21 -3.57 12.39 -4.74
C ILE A 21 -4.76 12.29 -5.66
N TYR A 22 -5.17 11.07 -5.98
CA TYR A 22 -6.48 10.82 -6.57
C TYR A 22 -7.29 10.05 -5.52
N TYR A 23 -8.32 10.70 -4.99
CA TYR A 23 -9.16 10.15 -3.91
C TYR A 23 -10.64 10.27 -4.32
N PRO A 24 -11.14 9.34 -5.14
CA PRO A 24 -12.43 9.49 -5.81
C PRO A 24 -13.64 9.43 -4.87
N LYS A 25 -13.55 8.65 -3.80
CA LYS A 25 -14.64 8.48 -2.83
C LYS A 25 -14.17 8.97 -1.47
N ARG A 26 -14.45 10.24 -1.18
CA ARG A 26 -14.11 10.85 0.11
C ARG A 26 -14.97 10.25 1.22
N SER A 27 -14.33 9.79 2.28
CA SER A 27 -15.01 9.30 3.47
C SER A 27 -15.65 10.45 4.25
N SER A 28 -16.80 10.17 4.88
CA SER A 28 -17.42 11.08 5.85
C SER A 28 -16.80 11.00 7.24
N ASP A 29 -15.85 10.07 7.45
CA ASP A 29 -15.12 9.89 8.70
C ASP A 29 -14.20 11.10 8.98
N GLY A 30 -14.25 11.60 10.22
CA GLY A 30 -13.48 12.79 10.62
C GLY A 30 -11.97 12.61 10.49
N LEU A 31 -11.45 11.41 10.80
CA LEU A 31 -10.02 11.12 10.68
C LEU A 31 -9.54 11.23 9.23
N HIS A 32 -10.31 10.70 8.29
CA HIS A 32 -9.99 10.79 6.86
C HIS A 32 -10.08 12.22 6.33
N GLN A 33 -11.01 13.01 6.84
CA GLN A 33 -11.11 14.44 6.51
C GLN A 33 -9.90 15.22 7.05
N ASP A 34 -9.49 14.94 8.29
CA ASP A 34 -8.30 15.55 8.89
C ASP A 34 -7.04 15.25 8.07
N PHE A 35 -6.87 14.01 7.58
CA PHE A 35 -5.77 13.67 6.68
C PHE A 35 -5.86 14.42 5.35
N THR A 36 -7.06 14.57 4.77
CA THR A 36 -7.27 15.33 3.54
C THR A 36 -6.85 16.80 3.74
N VAL A 37 -7.28 17.42 4.84
CA VAL A 37 -6.91 18.79 5.21
C VAL A 37 -5.40 18.92 5.43
N GLN A 38 -4.75 17.94 6.05
CA GLN A 38 -3.30 17.93 6.21
C GLN A 38 -2.59 17.91 4.85
N CYS A 39 -3.02 17.06 3.91
CA CYS A 39 -2.46 17.04 2.57
C CYS A 39 -2.66 18.37 1.82
N GLU A 40 -3.85 18.96 1.91
CA GLU A 40 -4.15 20.26 1.29
C GLU A 40 -3.27 21.39 1.89
N LYS A 41 -3.06 21.40 3.21
CA LYS A 41 -2.16 22.35 3.88
C LYS A 41 -0.67 22.17 3.56
N MET A 42 -0.30 21.01 3.04
CA MET A 42 1.04 20.71 2.55
C MET A 42 1.18 20.98 1.04
N ASP A 43 0.21 21.68 0.45
CA ASP A 43 0.15 22.02 -0.98
C ASP A 43 0.18 20.78 -1.90
N ILE A 44 -0.33 19.63 -1.43
CA ILE A 44 -0.41 18.41 -2.23
C ILE A 44 -1.66 18.47 -3.12
N PRO A 45 -1.51 18.48 -4.47
CA PRO A 45 -2.65 18.56 -5.38
C PRO A 45 -3.51 17.30 -5.36
N PHE A 46 -4.84 17.50 -5.40
CA PHE A 46 -5.82 16.43 -5.59
C PHE A 46 -6.36 16.45 -7.03
N LEU A 47 -6.25 15.34 -7.74
CA LEU A 47 -6.86 15.16 -9.05
C LEU A 47 -8.38 15.02 -8.91
N SER A 48 -9.11 15.70 -9.79
CA SER A 48 -10.56 15.54 -9.93
C SER A 48 -10.93 14.26 -10.68
N TYR A 49 -10.08 13.77 -11.57
CA TYR A 49 -10.25 12.52 -12.31
C TYR A 49 -8.91 11.82 -12.54
N LEU A 50 -8.95 10.50 -12.69
CA LEU A 50 -7.81 9.74 -13.17
C LEU A 50 -7.82 9.71 -14.70
N PRO A 51 -6.74 10.09 -15.40
CA PRO A 51 -6.67 9.97 -16.85
C PRO A 51 -6.87 8.52 -17.28
N THR A 52 -7.80 8.26 -18.19
CA THR A 52 -8.00 6.94 -18.81
C THR A 52 -6.92 6.63 -19.83
N GLU A 53 -6.28 7.66 -20.39
CA GLU A 53 -5.12 7.53 -21.25
C GLU A 53 -3.87 7.18 -20.42
N VAL A 54 -3.51 5.90 -20.44
CA VAL A 54 -2.35 5.34 -19.74
C VAL A 54 -1.06 6.09 -20.04
N GLN A 55 -0.91 6.61 -21.28
CA GLN A 55 0.28 7.35 -21.67
C GLN A 55 0.44 8.67 -20.90
N LEU A 56 -0.67 9.36 -20.58
CA LEU A 56 -0.63 10.55 -19.74
C LEU A 56 -0.11 10.22 -18.34
N ILE A 57 -0.46 9.06 -17.79
CA ILE A 57 0.06 8.61 -16.50
C ILE A 57 1.55 8.32 -16.59
N ASN A 58 1.98 7.60 -17.64
CA ASN A 58 3.39 7.26 -17.85
C ASN A 58 4.30 8.49 -18.03
N ASP A 59 3.80 9.53 -18.70
CA ASP A 59 4.57 10.76 -18.95
C ASP A 59 4.56 11.70 -17.75
N ALA A 60 3.43 11.76 -17.03
CA ALA A 60 3.23 12.65 -15.90
C ALA A 60 3.81 12.12 -14.58
N TYR A 61 3.95 10.79 -14.40
CA TYR A 61 4.37 10.20 -13.14
C TYR A 61 5.59 9.28 -13.32
N ASN A 62 6.37 9.12 -12.25
CA ASN A 62 7.54 8.22 -12.21
C ASN A 62 7.30 6.99 -11.33
N LEU A 63 6.24 7.01 -10.52
CA LEU A 63 5.83 5.98 -9.59
C LEU A 63 4.32 6.13 -9.38
N VAL A 64 3.64 5.00 -9.19
CA VAL A 64 2.27 4.96 -8.68
C VAL A 64 2.30 4.33 -7.30
N ILE A 65 1.75 5.01 -6.31
CA ILE A 65 1.40 4.38 -5.04
C ILE A 65 -0.03 3.87 -5.15
N ASP A 66 -0.18 2.55 -5.05
CA ASP A 66 -1.43 1.84 -4.91
C ASP A 66 -1.80 1.74 -3.42
N ALA A 67 -2.86 2.46 -3.07
CA ALA A 67 -3.53 2.43 -1.77
C ALA A 67 -5.05 2.48 -2.00
N ILE A 68 -5.52 1.71 -2.99
CA ILE A 68 -6.91 1.76 -3.45
C ILE A 68 -7.79 0.81 -2.64
N LEU A 69 -7.35 -0.43 -2.48
CA LEU A 69 -8.07 -1.51 -1.79
C LEU A 69 -7.16 -2.11 -0.71
N GLY A 70 -7.69 -2.23 0.51
CA GLY A 70 -7.00 -2.84 1.64
C GLY A 70 -7.40 -4.30 1.88
N VAL A 71 -7.04 -4.81 3.06
CA VAL A 71 -7.33 -6.18 3.52
C VAL A 71 -8.83 -6.49 3.63
N GLU A 72 -9.66 -5.46 3.74
CA GLU A 72 -11.11 -5.56 3.84
C GLU A 72 -11.83 -5.61 2.49
N ALA A 73 -11.09 -5.46 1.38
CA ALA A 73 -11.68 -5.45 0.06
C ALA A 73 -12.08 -6.85 -0.41
N ASP A 74 -13.25 -6.95 -1.05
CA ASP A 74 -13.66 -8.13 -1.78
C ASP A 74 -13.16 -8.03 -3.23
N PRO A 75 -12.10 -8.77 -3.62
CA PRO A 75 -11.53 -8.70 -4.97
C PRO A 75 -12.52 -9.19 -6.05
N SER A 76 -13.53 -9.98 -5.69
CA SER A 76 -14.56 -10.47 -6.62
C SER A 76 -15.65 -9.43 -6.94
N ASN A 77 -15.75 -8.36 -6.14
CA ASN A 77 -16.80 -7.37 -6.24
C ASN A 77 -16.25 -5.93 -6.16
N VAL A 78 -15.24 -5.65 -6.97
CA VAL A 78 -14.69 -4.29 -7.09
C VAL A 78 -15.66 -3.41 -7.88
N LYS A 79 -16.20 -2.38 -7.24
CA LYS A 79 -17.15 -1.43 -7.84
C LYS A 79 -16.43 -0.24 -8.49
N GLU A 80 -17.11 0.42 -9.42
CA GLU A 80 -16.64 1.72 -9.94
C GLU A 80 -16.55 2.77 -8.82
N PRO A 81 -15.57 3.70 -8.88
CA PRO A 81 -14.59 3.89 -9.95
C PRO A 81 -13.34 2.99 -9.86
N TYR A 82 -13.25 2.14 -8.82
CA TYR A 82 -12.05 1.37 -8.53
C TYR A 82 -11.76 0.31 -9.60
N ALA A 83 -12.79 -0.32 -10.16
CA ALA A 83 -12.63 -1.28 -11.25
C ALA A 83 -11.94 -0.65 -12.47
N GLY A 84 -12.41 0.51 -12.94
CA GLY A 84 -11.76 1.26 -14.03
C GLY A 84 -10.34 1.72 -13.70
N MET A 85 -10.07 2.08 -12.44
CA MET A 85 -8.72 2.41 -11.98
C MET A 85 -7.76 1.22 -12.09
N LEU A 86 -8.18 0.02 -11.66
CA LEU A 86 -7.34 -1.19 -11.76
C LEU A 86 -7.06 -1.56 -13.21
N VAL A 87 -8.05 -1.44 -14.10
CA VAL A 87 -7.85 -1.66 -15.54
C VAL A 87 -6.78 -0.73 -16.10
N THR A 88 -6.83 0.55 -15.73
CA THR A 88 -5.84 1.55 -16.17
C THR A 88 -4.46 1.23 -15.59
N LEU A 89 -4.38 0.92 -14.29
CA LEU A 89 -3.12 0.64 -13.59
C LEU A 89 -2.42 -0.63 -14.07
N LYS A 90 -3.15 -1.64 -14.55
CA LYS A 90 -2.52 -2.84 -15.14
C LYS A 90 -1.71 -2.54 -16.40
N GLN A 91 -1.98 -1.41 -17.07
CA GLN A 91 -1.39 -1.07 -18.37
C GLN A 91 -0.25 -0.05 -18.26
N VAL A 92 -0.05 0.57 -17.09
CA VAL A 92 1.02 1.54 -16.88
C VAL A 92 2.39 0.84 -16.95
N LYS A 93 3.38 1.58 -17.42
CA LYS A 93 4.77 1.08 -17.58
C LYS A 93 5.69 1.58 -16.46
N ILE A 94 5.23 2.55 -15.70
CA ILE A 94 5.95 3.08 -14.55
C ILE A 94 5.74 2.17 -13.34
N PRO A 95 6.71 2.12 -12.41
CA PRO A 95 6.59 1.22 -11.27
C PRO A 95 5.38 1.55 -10.39
N ILE A 96 4.80 0.50 -9.82
CA ILE A 96 3.74 0.55 -8.82
C ILE A 96 4.29 0.04 -7.48
N ALA A 97 4.03 0.80 -6.43
CA ALA A 97 4.23 0.40 -5.05
C ALA A 97 2.88 0.20 -4.36
N SER A 98 2.57 -1.04 -3.98
CA SER A 98 1.32 -1.37 -3.27
C SER A 98 1.51 -1.31 -1.77
N VAL A 99 0.57 -0.64 -1.11
CA VAL A 99 0.48 -0.57 0.34
C VAL A 99 -0.39 -1.72 0.85
N ASP A 100 0.18 -2.49 1.75
CA ASP A 100 -0.40 -3.63 2.45
C ASP A 100 -0.69 -4.87 1.61
N VAL A 101 -1.64 -4.76 0.68
CA VAL A 101 -2.08 -5.81 -0.25
C VAL A 101 -2.24 -5.16 -1.62
N PRO A 102 -1.68 -5.73 -2.71
CA PRO A 102 -1.88 -5.18 -4.05
C PRO A 102 -3.36 -5.16 -4.42
N SER A 103 -3.86 -4.03 -4.90
CA SER A 103 -5.29 -3.90 -5.19
C SER A 103 -5.75 -4.90 -6.25
N GLY A 104 -6.83 -5.62 -5.94
CA GLY A 104 -7.37 -6.71 -6.76
C GLY A 104 -6.79 -8.08 -6.44
N TRP A 105 -5.92 -8.21 -5.43
CA TRP A 105 -5.49 -9.49 -4.88
C TRP A 105 -6.43 -9.92 -3.75
N ASP A 106 -6.52 -11.22 -3.53
CA ASP A 106 -7.10 -11.77 -2.32
C ASP A 106 -6.04 -11.73 -1.20
N VAL A 107 -6.47 -11.62 0.06
CA VAL A 107 -5.57 -11.57 1.21
C VAL A 107 -4.81 -12.88 1.40
N ASP A 108 -5.45 -13.99 1.04
CA ASP A 108 -4.91 -15.34 1.17
C ASP A 108 -4.15 -15.80 -0.08
N GLU A 109 -4.53 -15.34 -1.27
CA GLU A 109 -3.93 -15.79 -2.54
C GLU A 109 -3.63 -14.64 -3.52
N ALA A 110 -2.49 -14.74 -4.21
CA ALA A 110 -2.13 -13.81 -5.27
C ALA A 110 -3.08 -13.93 -6.47
N SER A 111 -3.56 -12.79 -6.98
CA SER A 111 -4.46 -12.76 -8.13
C SER A 111 -3.70 -12.48 -9.43
N LYS A 112 -3.91 -13.32 -10.45
CA LYS A 112 -3.46 -13.03 -11.83
C LYS A 112 -4.27 -11.91 -12.48
N GLU A 113 -5.46 -11.64 -11.95
CA GLU A 113 -6.32 -10.54 -12.39
C GLU A 113 -6.13 -9.27 -11.56
N GLY A 114 -5.18 -9.25 -10.62
CA GLY A 114 -4.82 -8.05 -9.87
C GLY A 114 -3.85 -7.15 -10.63
N ILE A 115 -3.43 -6.06 -9.99
CA ILE A 115 -2.27 -5.29 -10.46
C ILE A 115 -0.97 -6.06 -10.15
N ASN A 116 0.12 -5.74 -10.86
CA ASN A 116 1.42 -6.36 -10.66
C ASN A 116 2.45 -5.30 -10.20
N PRO A 117 2.61 -5.08 -8.88
CA PRO A 117 3.52 -4.06 -8.38
C PRO A 117 4.98 -4.52 -8.36
N GLU A 118 5.92 -3.59 -8.51
CA GLU A 118 7.36 -3.84 -8.33
C GLU A 118 7.76 -3.76 -6.85
N VAL A 119 6.97 -3.06 -6.04
CA VAL A 119 7.21 -2.88 -4.61
C VAL A 119 5.96 -3.23 -3.81
N LEU A 120 6.10 -4.04 -2.77
CA LEU A 120 5.06 -4.30 -1.79
C LEU A 120 5.51 -3.76 -0.42
N ILE A 121 4.64 -3.02 0.26
CA ILE A 121 4.89 -2.48 1.61
C ILE A 121 3.85 -3.08 2.54
N SER A 122 4.17 -4.20 3.18
CA SER A 122 3.27 -4.80 4.16
C SER A 122 3.26 -4.00 5.45
N LEU A 123 2.09 -3.71 5.99
CA LEU A 123 1.90 -3.05 7.28
C LEU A 123 1.76 -4.10 8.38
N THR A 124 2.44 -3.89 9.50
CA THR A 124 2.43 -4.74 10.70
C THR A 124 3.06 -6.12 10.51
N ALA A 125 2.51 -6.92 9.59
CA ALA A 125 2.99 -8.23 9.19
C ALA A 125 2.62 -8.51 7.72
N PRO A 126 3.44 -9.27 6.97
CA PRO A 126 3.09 -9.74 5.63
C PRO A 126 1.82 -10.62 5.64
N LYS A 127 0.94 -10.37 4.68
CA LYS A 127 -0.23 -11.22 4.40
C LYS A 127 0.18 -12.47 3.62
N LYS A 128 -0.68 -13.50 3.58
CA LYS A 128 -0.40 -14.74 2.83
C LYS A 128 -0.18 -14.50 1.34
N CYS A 129 -0.95 -13.59 0.75
CA CYS A 129 -0.78 -13.21 -0.65
C CYS A 129 0.64 -12.75 -0.99
N ALA A 130 1.36 -12.16 -0.01
CA ALA A 130 2.72 -11.70 -0.17
C ALA A 130 3.74 -12.85 -0.30
N ALA A 131 3.39 -14.08 0.08
CA ALA A 131 4.27 -15.24 -0.08
C ALA A 131 4.59 -15.54 -1.56
N SER A 132 3.66 -15.21 -2.46
CA SER A 132 3.80 -15.36 -3.91
C SER A 132 4.38 -14.12 -4.58
N PHE A 133 4.70 -13.07 -3.83
CA PHE A 133 5.26 -11.83 -4.35
C PHE A 133 6.78 -11.96 -4.58
N SER A 134 7.24 -11.54 -5.76
CA SER A 134 8.63 -11.69 -6.19
C SER A 134 9.39 -10.37 -6.37
N GLY A 135 8.73 -9.23 -6.14
CA GLY A 135 9.33 -7.89 -6.24
C GLY A 135 10.07 -7.46 -4.98
N LYS A 136 10.30 -6.15 -4.84
CA LYS A 136 10.93 -5.58 -3.64
C LYS A 136 9.91 -5.50 -2.51
N HIS A 137 10.15 -6.22 -1.43
CA HIS A 137 9.20 -6.28 -0.32
C HIS A 137 9.74 -5.54 0.90
N PHE A 138 8.92 -4.70 1.49
CA PHE A 138 9.21 -3.97 2.72
C PHE A 138 8.15 -4.26 3.78
N LEU A 139 8.57 -4.30 5.03
CA LEU A 139 7.70 -4.32 6.20
C LEU A 139 7.73 -2.95 6.86
N ALA A 140 6.56 -2.35 7.06
CA ALA A 140 6.39 -1.10 7.78
C ALA A 140 5.50 -1.30 9.02
N GLY A 141 5.66 -0.46 10.04
CA GLY A 141 4.78 -0.46 11.22
C GLY A 141 5.35 -1.24 12.41
N ARG A 142 6.41 -0.71 13.02
CA ARG A 142 7.06 -1.28 14.20
C ARG A 142 6.30 -0.96 15.49
N PHE A 143 5.04 -1.39 15.57
CA PHE A 143 4.17 -1.08 16.71
C PHE A 143 3.67 -2.33 17.43
N LEU A 144 4.06 -3.53 16.98
CA LEU A 144 3.58 -4.78 17.57
C LEU A 144 4.35 -5.14 18.86
N PRO A 145 3.69 -5.27 20.02
CA PRO A 145 4.34 -5.74 21.25
C PRO A 145 4.91 -7.15 21.10
N TYR A 146 5.99 -7.45 21.83
CA TYR A 146 6.66 -8.75 21.79
C TYR A 146 5.72 -9.93 22.06
N ASP A 147 4.79 -9.77 23.01
CA ASP A 147 3.83 -10.83 23.37
C ASP A 147 2.90 -11.19 22.21
N ILE A 148 2.52 -10.20 21.39
CA ILE A 148 1.71 -10.43 20.19
C ILE A 148 2.56 -11.11 19.12
N GLN A 149 3.82 -10.68 18.93
CA GLN A 149 4.72 -11.32 17.98
C GLN A 149 4.89 -12.81 18.32
N LYS A 150 5.12 -13.12 19.60
CA LYS A 150 5.26 -14.50 20.07
C LYS A 150 3.95 -15.29 19.97
N LYS A 151 2.80 -14.68 20.30
CA LYS A 151 1.48 -15.32 20.23
C LYS A 151 1.13 -15.78 18.82
N TYR A 152 1.50 -14.98 17.82
CA TYR A 152 1.19 -15.24 16.40
C TYR A 152 2.40 -15.78 15.61
N ASP A 153 3.48 -16.20 16.31
CA ASP A 153 4.74 -16.69 15.73
C ASP A 153 5.29 -15.80 14.60
N LEU A 154 5.19 -14.49 14.80
CA LEU A 154 5.61 -13.48 13.83
C LEU A 154 7.12 -13.30 13.94
N ASN A 155 7.85 -13.98 13.06
CA ASN A 155 9.30 -13.84 12.89
C ASN A 155 9.63 -12.55 12.13
N LEU A 156 9.34 -11.39 12.75
CA LEU A 156 9.58 -10.08 12.14
C LEU A 156 11.09 -9.82 11.99
N PRO A 157 11.53 -9.19 10.88
CA PRO A 157 12.93 -8.83 10.70
C PRO A 157 13.37 -7.75 11.70
N ASP A 158 14.66 -7.72 11.99
CA ASP A 158 15.25 -6.59 12.72
C ASP A 158 15.11 -5.31 11.91
N PHE A 159 14.52 -4.28 12.53
CA PHE A 159 14.46 -2.94 11.96
C PHE A 159 15.80 -2.23 12.20
N PRO A 160 16.57 -1.89 11.15
CA PRO A 160 17.92 -1.37 11.31
C PRO A 160 17.91 0.06 11.83
N GLY A 161 18.14 0.23 13.14
CA GLY A 161 18.26 1.53 13.81
C GLY A 161 17.08 1.85 14.73
N LYS A 162 17.30 2.77 15.67
CA LYS A 162 16.32 3.12 16.73
C LYS A 162 15.11 3.92 16.23
N HIS A 163 15.15 4.43 14.99
CA HIS A 163 14.13 5.33 14.42
C HIS A 163 13.59 4.87 13.06
N LYS A 164 13.84 3.62 12.65
CA LYS A 164 13.33 3.11 11.37
C LYS A 164 12.09 2.26 11.60
N ASP A 165 10.97 2.73 11.05
CA ASP A 165 9.69 2.03 11.06
C ASP A 165 9.50 1.12 9.83
N VAL A 166 10.53 1.01 8.98
CA VAL A 166 10.53 0.21 7.75
C VAL A 166 11.77 -0.69 7.70
N SER A 167 11.58 -1.96 7.33
CA SER A 167 12.64 -2.93 7.08
C SER A 167 12.44 -3.59 5.71
N ALA A 168 13.53 -3.83 4.97
CA ALA A 168 13.47 -4.59 3.73
C ALA A 168 13.33 -6.07 4.06
N LEU A 169 12.35 -6.74 3.44
CA LEU A 169 12.18 -8.17 3.53
C LEU A 169 12.98 -8.84 2.42
N VAL A 170 13.74 -9.87 2.80
CA VAL A 170 14.39 -10.74 1.83
C VAL A 170 13.32 -11.70 1.31
N PRO A 171 13.15 -11.86 -0.02
CA PRO A 171 12.19 -12.83 -0.58
C PRO A 171 12.48 -14.24 -0.04
N PRO A 172 11.45 -15.08 0.15
CA PRO A 172 11.42 -16.02 1.25
C PRO A 172 12.51 -17.09 1.16
N VAL A 173 13.18 -17.31 2.30
CA VAL A 173 13.33 -18.67 2.82
C VAL A 173 11.98 -18.98 3.48
N ALA A 174 11.28 -20.00 3.01
CA ALA A 174 9.91 -20.32 3.37
C ALA A 174 9.64 -20.24 4.89
N SER A 175 8.79 -19.30 5.32
CA SER A 175 8.20 -19.29 6.67
C SER A 175 6.70 -19.53 6.55
N SER A 176 6.23 -20.59 7.20
CA SER A 176 4.91 -21.22 7.03
C SER A 176 3.74 -20.58 7.79
N HIS A 177 3.93 -19.41 8.41
CA HIS A 177 2.91 -18.82 9.27
C HIS A 177 2.62 -17.38 8.89
N SER A 178 1.33 -17.07 8.75
CA SER A 178 0.81 -15.85 8.16
C SER A 178 -0.28 -15.29 9.07
N PHE A 179 -0.31 -13.96 9.20
CA PHE A 179 -1.29 -13.29 10.04
C PHE A 179 -2.63 -13.22 9.30
N THR A 180 -3.57 -14.09 9.68
CA THR A 180 -5.00 -13.87 9.41
C THR A 180 -5.47 -12.81 10.40
N GLY A 181 -6.11 -11.73 9.93
CA GLY A 181 -6.60 -10.63 10.76
C GLY A 181 -7.52 -11.07 11.91
N PRO A 182 -7.99 -10.14 12.76
CA PRO A 182 -8.85 -10.50 13.88
C PRO A 182 -10.09 -11.24 13.39
N GLU A 183 -10.22 -12.48 13.82
CA GLU A 183 -11.41 -13.33 13.66
C GLU A 183 -12.61 -12.54 14.18
N LYS A 184 -13.65 -12.39 13.36
CA LYS A 184 -14.91 -11.79 13.82
C LYS A 184 -15.37 -12.61 15.02
N ALA A 185 -15.49 -11.96 16.18
CA ALA A 185 -16.15 -12.55 17.32
C ALA A 185 -17.55 -12.99 16.86
N GLU A 186 -17.79 -14.29 16.85
CA GLU A 186 -19.15 -14.81 16.81
C GLU A 186 -19.84 -14.33 18.09
N ASP A 187 -20.73 -13.34 17.94
CA ASP A 187 -21.65 -12.94 18.99
C ASP A 187 -22.60 -14.12 19.25
N GLY A 188 -22.29 -14.89 20.29
CA GLY A 188 -23.24 -15.77 20.94
C GLY A 188 -24.09 -14.98 21.92
N LEU A 189 -25.32 -14.64 21.52
CA LEU A 189 -26.52 -14.75 22.36
C LEU A 189 -27.80 -14.81 21.52
#